data_AF-A0A968VU97-F1
#
_entry.id   AF-A0A968VU97-F1
#
_cell.length_a   1.000
_cell.length_b   1.000
_cell.length_c   1.000
_cell.angle_alpha   90.00
_cell.angle_beta   90.00
_cell.angle_gamma   90.00
#
_symmetry.space_group_name_H-M   'P 1'
#
loop_
_entity.id
_entity.type
_entity.pdbx_description
1 polymer ?
#
loop_
_entity_poly.entity_id
_entity_poly.type
_entity_poly.pdbx_seq_one_letter_code
_entity_poly.pdbx_strand_id
1 'polypeptide(L)'
;MIPGFYLSWFKNEQNADLWAQVMTIAPGILKIVAIFTALDSIYLNISFALKGAGDTRFVSGVALIVPWPFMVLPAFLMRDLEQAVFLSWGFVAFYALAITGILFWRFRGGKWKSMSVIHMCQVPNPDQTVL
;
A
#
# COMPACT_ATOMS: atom_id res chain seq x y z
N MET A 1 3.15 -8.03 18.36
CA MET A 1 4.21 -8.85 17.73
C MET A 1 5.39 -8.93 18.68
N ILE A 2 5.88 -10.13 19.01
CA ILE A 2 6.99 -10.36 19.96
C ILE A 2 8.30 -10.42 19.16
N PRO A 3 9.12 -9.36 19.10
CA PRO A 3 10.27 -9.30 18.18
C PRO A 3 11.36 -10.31 18.52
N GLY A 4 11.54 -10.60 19.82
CA GLY A 4 12.53 -11.56 20.30
C GLY A 4 12.28 -13.00 19.85
N PHE A 5 11.02 -13.38 19.65
CA PHE A 5 10.68 -14.72 19.13
C PHE A 5 11.20 -14.91 17.70
N TYR A 6 10.91 -13.96 16.80
CA TYR A 6 11.39 -14.03 15.41
C TYR A 6 12.91 -13.98 15.33
N LEU A 7 13.57 -13.16 16.15
CA LEU A 7 15.03 -13.05 16.15
C LEU A 7 15.71 -14.32 16.66
N SER A 8 15.13 -15.04 17.62
CA SER A 8 15.70 -16.30 18.10
C SER A 8 15.84 -17.36 16.99
N TRP A 9 14.99 -17.31 15.95
CA TRP A 9 15.04 -18.25 14.83
C TRP A 9 16.14 -17.91 13.80
N PHE A 10 16.51 -16.64 13.69
CA PHE A 10 17.58 -16.16 12.79
C PHE A 10 18.92 -15.96 13.53
N LYS A 11 19.07 -16.53 14.73
CA LYS A 11 20.29 -16.41 15.55
C LYS A 11 21.48 -16.93 14.77
N ASN A 12 22.39 -16.03 14.43
CA ASN A 12 23.66 -16.35 13.78
C ASN A 12 24.78 -16.41 14.83
N GLU A 13 25.33 -17.60 15.09
CA GLU A 13 26.40 -17.81 16.07
C GLU A 13 27.81 -17.53 15.51
N GLN A 14 27.97 -17.38 14.20
CA GLN A 14 29.28 -17.17 13.58
C GLN A 14 29.83 -15.75 13.78
N ASN A 15 28.99 -14.75 14.03
CA ASN A 15 29.41 -13.35 14.21
C ASN A 15 28.61 -12.65 15.32
N ALA A 16 29.09 -12.75 16.56
CA ALA A 16 28.40 -12.23 17.75
C ALA A 16 28.25 -10.69 17.76
N ASP A 17 29.24 -9.95 17.24
CA ASP A 17 29.21 -8.48 17.22
C ASP A 17 28.15 -7.92 16.26
N LEU A 18 28.01 -8.54 15.07
CA LEU A 18 26.94 -8.20 14.14
C LEU A 18 25.56 -8.56 14.70
N TRP A 19 25.46 -9.69 15.41
CA TRP A 19 24.21 -10.12 16.05
C TRP A 19 23.71 -9.12 17.09
N ALA A 20 24.62 -8.54 17.90
CA ALA A 20 24.27 -7.51 18.89
C ALA A 20 23.70 -6.23 18.25
N GLN A 21 24.24 -5.81 17.11
CA GLN A 21 23.73 -4.66 16.35
C GLN A 21 22.35 -4.94 15.76
N VAL A 22 22.15 -6.13 15.18
CA VAL A 22 20.84 -6.54 14.62
C VAL A 22 19.77 -6.64 15.70
N MET A 23 20.08 -7.19 16.88
CA MET A 23 19.16 -7.28 18.02
C MET A 23 18.68 -5.90 18.51
N THR A 24 19.46 -4.84 18.28
CA THR A 24 19.09 -3.47 18.66
C THR A 24 18.18 -2.81 17.62
N ILE A 25 18.47 -3.01 16.32
CA ILE A 25 17.78 -2.33 15.23
C ILE A 25 16.50 -3.06 14.79
N ALA A 26 16.55 -4.39 14.70
CA ALA A 26 15.47 -5.20 14.14
C ALA A 26 14.11 -5.03 14.83
N PRO A 27 14.01 -4.96 16.18
CA PRO A 27 12.72 -4.77 16.84
C PRO A 27 12.02 -3.46 16.46
N GLY A 28 12.79 -2.39 16.23
CA GLY A 28 12.26 -1.10 15.81
C GLY A 28 11.66 -1.16 14.40
N ILE A 29 12.41 -1.74 13.46
CA ILE A 29 11.97 -1.91 12.08
C ILE A 29 10.76 -2.86 11.99
N LEU A 30 10.76 -3.97 12.73
CA LEU A 30 9.63 -4.93 12.76
C LEU A 30 8.31 -4.28 13.19
N LYS A 31 8.35 -3.34 14.15
CA LYS A 31 7.14 -2.59 14.54
C LYS A 31 6.63 -1.70 13.41
N ILE A 32 7.53 -1.01 12.71
CA ILE A 32 7.18 -0.14 11.58
C ILE A 32 6.61 -0.99 10.43
N VAL A 33 7.25 -2.11 10.11
CA VAL A 33 6.79 -3.07 9.11
C VAL A 33 5.39 -3.58 9.43
N ALA A 34 5.11 -3.93 10.69
CA ALA A 34 3.79 -4.41 11.10
C ALA A 34 2.68 -3.38 10.83
N ILE A 35 2.93 -2.11 11.16
CA ILE A 35 1.99 -1.01 10.90
C ILE A 35 1.84 -0.79 9.39
N PHE A 36 2.94 -0.79 8.66
CA PHE A 36 2.95 -0.66 7.21
C PHE A 36 2.11 -1.76 6.54
N THR A 37 2.30 -3.03 6.90
CA THR A 37 1.56 -4.15 6.31
C THR A 37 0.06 -4.08 6.63
N ALA A 38 -0.32 -3.60 7.82
CA ALA A 38 -1.73 -3.41 8.17
C ALA A 38 -2.38 -2.33 7.29
N LEU A 39 -1.70 -1.20 7.07
CA LEU A 39 -2.15 -0.14 6.18
C LEU A 39 -2.19 -0.59 4.71
N ASP A 40 -1.17 -1.31 4.26
CA ASP A 40 -1.10 -1.87 2.90
C ASP A 40 -2.27 -2.84 2.62
N SER A 41 -2.65 -3.64 3.61
CA SER A 41 -3.82 -4.53 3.51
C SER A 41 -5.14 -3.77 3.33
N ILE A 42 -5.30 -2.62 4.00
CA ILE A 42 -6.48 -1.74 3.86
C ILE A 42 -6.47 -1.08 2.47
N TYR A 43 -5.32 -0.56 2.05
CA TYR A 43 -5.11 0.00 0.70
C TYR A 43 -5.51 -0.99 -0.40
N LEU A 44 -5.06 -2.24 -0.30
CA LEU A 44 -5.38 -3.29 -1.26
C LEU A 44 -6.87 -3.61 -1.29
N ASN A 45 -7.51 -3.78 -0.13
CA ASN A 45 -8.96 -4.05 -0.04
C ASN A 45 -9.79 -2.96 -0.73
N ILE A 46 -9.51 -1.69 -0.42
CA ILE A 46 -10.20 -0.56 -1.04
C ILE A 46 -9.92 -0.56 -2.55
N SER A 47 -8.67 -0.73 -2.96
CA SER A 47 -8.29 -0.78 -4.38
C SER A 47 -9.03 -1.88 -5.17
N PHE A 48 -9.18 -3.08 -4.59
CA PHE A 48 -9.95 -4.16 -5.22
C PHE A 48 -11.44 -3.84 -5.27
N ALA A 49 -12.00 -3.21 -4.24
CA ALA A 49 -13.38 -2.75 -4.25
C ALA A 49 -13.65 -1.68 -5.33
N LEU A 50 -12.75 -0.70 -5.53
CA LEU A 50 -12.84 0.28 -6.64
C LEU A 50 -12.79 -0.39 -8.00
N LYS A 51 -11.82 -1.29 -8.18
CA LYS A 51 -11.61 -1.98 -9.46
C LYS A 51 -12.83 -2.84 -9.81
N GLY A 52 -13.47 -3.48 -8.83
CA GLY A 52 -14.70 -4.25 -9.02
C GLY A 52 -15.94 -3.41 -9.37
N ALA A 53 -15.98 -2.13 -8.98
CA ALA A 53 -17.07 -1.21 -9.29
C ALA A 53 -16.92 -0.48 -10.65
N GLY A 54 -15.81 -0.67 -11.36
CA GLY A 54 -15.55 -0.06 -12.68
C GLY A 54 -14.67 1.19 -12.67
N ASP A 55 -14.30 1.75 -11.51
CA ASP A 55 -13.37 2.90 -11.40
C ASP A 55 -11.91 2.41 -11.34
N THR A 56 -11.47 1.69 -12.38
CA THR A 56 -10.11 1.14 -12.50
C THR A 56 -9.06 2.19 -12.85
N ARG A 57 -9.45 3.25 -13.58
CA ARG A 57 -8.53 4.29 -14.05
C ARG A 57 -7.98 5.15 -12.93
N PHE A 58 -8.82 5.51 -11.94
CA PHE A 58 -8.38 6.33 -10.82
C PHE A 58 -7.41 5.57 -9.90
N VAL A 59 -7.73 4.33 -9.54
CA VAL A 59 -6.88 3.50 -8.67
C VAL A 59 -5.51 3.28 -9.29
N SER A 60 -5.47 2.89 -10.56
CA SER A 60 -4.20 2.63 -11.25
C SER A 60 -3.36 3.89 -11.41
N GLY A 61 -3.98 5.05 -11.64
CA GLY A 61 -3.28 6.34 -11.70
C GLY A 61 -2.66 6.74 -10.36
N VAL A 62 -3.41 6.62 -9.27
CA VAL A 62 -2.91 6.92 -7.90
C VAL A 62 -1.82 5.92 -7.51
N ALA A 63 -2.01 4.63 -7.79
CA ALA A 63 -1.03 3.58 -7.50
C ALA A 63 0.30 3.75 -8.27
N LEU A 64 0.30 4.43 -9.42
CA LEU A 64 1.51 4.71 -10.21
C LEU A 64 2.16 6.03 -9.84
N ILE A 65 1.37 7.08 -9.61
CA ILE A 65 1.88 8.44 -9.41
C ILE A 65 2.37 8.66 -7.98
N VAL A 66 1.68 8.14 -6.97
CA VAL A 66 2.01 8.42 -5.56
C VAL A 66 3.32 7.75 -5.10
N PRO A 67 3.69 6.51 -5.51
CA PRO A 67 4.96 5.93 -5.06
C PRO A 67 6.19 6.63 -5.64
N TRP A 68 6.09 7.27 -6.79
CA TRP A 68 7.23 7.95 -7.43
C TRP A 68 7.86 9.06 -6.55
N PRO A 69 7.14 10.11 -6.13
CA PRO A 69 7.72 11.15 -5.28
C PRO A 69 7.99 10.67 -3.85
N PHE A 70 7.26 9.67 -3.35
CA PHE A 70 7.38 9.22 -1.97
C PHE A 70 8.45 8.14 -1.75
N MET A 71 8.79 7.33 -2.77
CA MET A 71 9.91 6.39 -2.67
C MET A 71 11.19 6.91 -3.31
N VAL A 72 11.13 7.57 -4.48
CA VAL A 72 12.35 7.93 -5.22
C VAL A 72 13.05 9.13 -4.59
N LEU A 73 12.30 10.12 -4.14
CA LEU A 73 12.82 11.39 -3.63
C LEU A 73 13.57 11.24 -2.28
N PRO A 74 13.02 10.54 -1.26
CA PRO A 74 13.76 10.32 -0.01
C PRO A 74 14.93 9.34 -0.18
N ALA A 75 14.81 8.32 -1.04
CA ALA A 75 15.91 7.39 -1.30
C ALA A 75 17.14 8.08 -1.92
N PHE A 76 16.91 9.06 -2.80
CA PHE A 76 18.00 9.81 -3.41
C PHE A 76 18.63 10.84 -2.45
N LEU A 77 17.80 11.51 -1.64
CA LEU A 77 18.24 12.61 -0.77
C LEU A 77 18.92 12.13 0.53
N MET A 78 18.61 10.91 0.99
CA MET A 78 19.07 10.40 2.29
C MET A 78 20.23 9.41 2.18
N ARG A 79 20.76 9.15 0.99
CA ARG A 79 21.81 8.12 0.79
C ARG A 79 23.07 8.35 1.64
N ASP A 80 23.36 9.61 1.99
CA ASP A 80 24.59 10.01 2.67
C ASP A 80 24.44 10.12 4.21
N LEU A 81 23.28 9.76 4.78
CA LEU A 81 23.00 9.82 6.23
C LEU A 81 23.09 8.44 6.89
N GLU A 82 23.79 8.30 8.01
CA GLU A 82 23.88 7.03 8.77
C GLU A 82 22.50 6.52 9.27
N GLN A 83 21.52 7.42 9.43
CA GLN A 83 20.14 7.08 9.81
C GLN A 83 19.19 6.90 8.61
N ALA A 84 19.72 6.81 7.38
CA ALA A 84 18.96 6.69 6.14
C ALA A 84 17.91 5.57 6.18
N VAL A 85 18.24 4.46 6.85
CA VAL A 85 17.35 3.31 6.98
C VAL A 85 16.11 3.68 7.80
N PHE A 86 16.27 4.27 8.98
CA PHE A 86 15.15 4.65 9.84
C PHE A 86 14.27 5.72 9.19
N LEU A 87 14.88 6.72 8.55
CA LEU A 87 14.17 7.78 7.86
C LEU A 87 13.41 7.25 6.63
N SER A 88 14.02 6.37 5.83
CA SER A 88 13.34 5.72 4.70
C SER A 88 12.12 4.93 5.17
N TRP A 89 12.24 4.15 6.24
CA TRP A 89 11.12 3.40 6.80
C TRP A 89 10.00 4.33 7.33
N GLY A 90 10.36 5.48 7.91
CA GLY A 90 9.39 6.52 8.29
C GLY A 90 8.63 7.09 7.09
N PHE A 91 9.33 7.38 5.98
CA PHE A 91 8.73 7.85 4.74
C PHE A 91 7.81 6.80 4.09
N VAL A 92 8.19 5.52 4.13
CA VAL A 92 7.34 4.40 3.68
C VAL A 92 6.05 4.33 4.49
N ALA A 93 6.13 4.47 5.82
CA ALA A 93 4.94 4.49 6.67
C ALA A 93 4.04 5.72 6.40
N PHE A 94 4.64 6.90 6.18
CA PHE A 94 3.90 8.11 5.82
C PHE A 94 3.22 7.98 4.45
N TYR A 95 3.90 7.40 3.47
CA TYR A 95 3.33 7.07 2.17
C TYR A 95 2.12 6.14 2.30
N ALA A 96 2.25 5.05 3.08
CA ALA A 96 1.16 4.11 3.31
C ALA A 96 -0.05 4.78 3.99
N LEU A 97 0.18 5.68 4.95
CA LEU A 97 -0.88 6.49 5.56
C LEU A 97 -1.53 7.44 4.55
N ALA A 98 -0.73 8.15 3.76
CA ALA A 98 -1.22 9.11 2.78
C ALA A 98 -2.07 8.42 1.71
N ILE A 99 -1.60 7.31 1.13
CA ILE A 99 -2.31 6.61 0.06
C ILE A 99 -3.60 5.96 0.58
N THR A 100 -3.55 5.38 1.79
CA THR A 100 -4.74 4.82 2.45
C THR A 100 -5.75 5.92 2.76
N GLY A 101 -5.30 7.08 3.27
CA GLY A 101 -6.15 8.23 3.57
C GLY A 101 -6.79 8.83 2.32
N ILE A 102 -6.03 9.00 1.23
CA ILE A 102 -6.53 9.52 -0.06
C ILE A 102 -7.59 8.58 -0.64
N LEU A 103 -7.33 7.27 -0.65
CA LEU A 103 -8.30 6.29 -1.14
C LEU A 103 -9.53 6.19 -0.23
N PHE A 104 -9.37 6.27 1.08
CA PHE A 104 -10.47 6.27 2.03
C PHE A 104 -11.35 7.53 1.89
N TRP A 105 -10.74 8.70 1.73
CA TRP A 105 -11.47 9.93 1.43
C TRP A 105 -12.21 9.81 0.10
N ARG A 106 -11.54 9.31 -0.94
CA ARG A 106 -12.16 9.10 -2.26
C ARG A 106 -13.29 8.07 -2.22
N PHE A 107 -13.18 7.04 -1.38
CA PHE A 107 -14.22 6.06 -1.08
C PHE A 107 -15.47 6.76 -0.50
N ARG A 108 -15.27 7.59 0.53
CA ARG A 108 -16.34 8.41 1.12
C ARG A 108 -16.94 9.44 0.15
N GLY A 109 -16.18 9.86 -0.86
CA GLY A 109 -16.60 10.83 -1.87
C GLY A 109 -17.71 10.38 -2.82
N GLY A 110 -18.24 9.15 -2.70
CA GLY A 110 -19.56 8.77 -3.25
C GLY A 110 -19.71 8.68 -4.77
N LYS A 111 -18.72 9.09 -5.58
CA LYS A 111 -18.79 9.02 -7.07
C LYS A 111 -18.95 7.60 -7.63
N TRP A 112 -18.71 6.59 -6.80
CA TRP A 112 -18.87 5.17 -7.09
C TRP A 112 -20.33 4.77 -7.31
N LYS A 113 -21.27 5.46 -6.66
CA LYS A 113 -22.71 5.26 -6.90
C LYS A 113 -23.15 5.76 -8.28
N SER A 114 -22.38 6.64 -8.91
CA SER A 114 -22.67 7.17 -10.25
C SER A 114 -22.10 6.29 -11.37
N MET A 115 -21.14 5.41 -11.08
CA MET A 115 -20.59 4.44 -12.05
C MET A 115 -21.30 3.10 -11.91
N SER A 116 -22.62 3.13 -12.12
CA SER A 116 -23.41 1.92 -12.23
C SER A 116 -23.28 1.39 -13.66
N VAL A 117 -22.61 0.25 -13.85
CA VAL A 117 -22.62 -0.54 -15.10
C VAL A 117 -23.99 -1.25 -15.26
N ILE A 118 -25.07 -0.52 -15.03
CA ILE A 118 -26.42 -0.94 -15.41
C ILE A 118 -26.85 -0.02 -16.56
N HIS A 119 -25.99 0.09 -17.57
CA HIS A 119 -26.46 0.52 -18.88
C HIS A 119 -27.03 -0.71 -19.57
N MET A 120 -28.36 -0.81 -19.48
CA MET A 120 -29.19 -1.21 -20.62
C MET A 120 -28.73 -2.50 -21.31
N CYS A 121 -28.94 -3.67 -20.69
CA CYS A 121 -29.29 -4.82 -21.52
C CYS A 121 -30.66 -4.50 -22.14
N GLN A 122 -30.65 -3.71 -23.23
CA GLN A 122 -31.80 -3.58 -24.10
C GLN A 122 -31.89 -4.91 -24.83
N VAL A 123 -32.70 -5.82 -24.29
CA VAL A 123 -33.07 -7.05 -24.99
C VAL A 123 -33.72 -6.60 -26.30
N PRO A 124 -33.17 -6.97 -27.49
CA PRO A 124 -33.75 -6.55 -28.75
C PRO A 124 -35.20 -7.01 -28.83
N ASN A 125 -36.10 -6.09 -29.17
CA ASN A 125 -37.51 -6.41 -29.36
C ASN A 125 -37.63 -7.36 -30.57
N PRO A 126 -38.14 -8.60 -30.42
CA PRO A 126 -38.27 -9.55 -31.52
C PRO A 126 -39.21 -9.08 -32.66
N ASP A 127 -39.94 -7.97 -32.48
CA ASP A 127 -40.91 -7.46 -33.47
C ASP A 127 -40.29 -6.62 -34.61
N GLN A 128 -38.98 -6.38 -34.64
CA GLN A 128 -38.34 -5.56 -35.71
C GLN A 128 -37.71 -6.36 -36.87
N THR A 129 -37.82 -7.69 -36.90
CA THR A 129 -37.24 -8.54 -37.97
C THR A 129 -38.19 -8.93 -39.09
N VAL A 130 -39.37 -8.31 -39.20
CA VAL A 130 -40.35 -8.63 -40.25
C VAL A 130 -40.84 -7.37 -40.95
N LEU A 131 -40.00 -6.77 -41.81
CA LEU A 131 -40.41 -5.99 -43.00
C LEU A 131 -39.24 -5.95 -44.00
#